data_AF-A0A0R1KBV2-F1
#
_entry.id   AF-A0A0R1KBV2-F1
#
_cell.length_a   1.000
_cell.length_b   1.000
_cell.length_c   1.000
_cell.angle_alpha   90.00
_cell.angle_beta   90.00
_cell.angle_gamma   90.00
#
_symmetry.space_group_name_H-M   'P 1'
#
loop_
_entity.id
_entity.type
_entity.pdbx_description
1 polymer ?
#
loop_
_entity_poly.entity_id
_entity_poly.type
_entity_poly.pdbx_seq_one_letter_code
_entity_poly.pdbx_strand_id
1 'polypeptide(L)'
;MKAAYINQTGSYNEIKIGELPTPVVGDIDVLVKIDYVSVNHVDTFVRAGGFETSMKFPFVIGRDAVGTVTRIGNSVTRFNVGDHVWTNSMGYDGRNGVASELAAIPESRLFKAPDVDEVQLIASLHSSATAAIVLHDVFGIKRNKNILIEGAGGHVGTKLVQLSKLSGLNVTTTSNARDFE
;
A
#
# COMPACT_ATOMS: atom_id res chain seq x y z
N MET A 1 12.70 0.40 17.72
CA MET A 1 12.26 1.15 16.54
C MET A 1 10.89 1.70 16.85
N LYS A 2 10.65 2.96 16.51
CA LYS A 2 9.35 3.58 16.69
C LYS A 2 8.35 3.03 15.68
N ALA A 3 7.15 2.73 16.13
CA ALA A 3 6.07 2.19 15.29
C ALA A 3 4.70 2.65 15.77
N ALA A 4 3.74 2.71 14.85
CA ALA A 4 2.31 2.76 15.13
C ALA A 4 1.74 1.34 15.06
N TYR A 5 1.15 0.88 16.16
CA TYR A 5 0.71 -0.50 16.31
C TYR A 5 -0.55 -0.63 17.17
N ILE A 6 -1.19 -1.79 17.09
CA ILE A 6 -2.35 -2.17 17.92
C ILE A 6 -2.03 -3.44 18.72
N ASN A 7 -2.67 -3.63 19.88
CA ASN A 7 -2.58 -4.88 20.66
C ASN A 7 -3.84 -5.74 20.54
N GLN A 8 -4.87 -5.20 19.92
CA GLN A 8 -6.15 -5.81 19.61
C GLN A 8 -6.81 -4.98 18.51
N THR A 9 -7.75 -5.57 17.77
CA THR A 9 -8.53 -4.81 16.79
C THR A 9 -9.50 -3.86 17.48
N GLY A 10 -9.86 -2.76 16.81
CA GLY A 10 -10.86 -1.82 17.33
C GLY A 10 -10.87 -0.46 16.66
N SER A 11 -11.38 0.53 17.40
CA SER A 11 -11.45 1.92 16.94
C SER A 11 -10.05 2.52 16.76
N TYR A 12 -9.97 3.76 16.24
CA TYR A 12 -8.69 4.46 16.10
C TYR A 12 -7.98 4.70 17.45
N ASN A 13 -8.71 4.64 18.58
CA ASN A 13 -8.12 4.77 19.92
C ASN A 13 -7.21 3.60 20.31
N GLU A 14 -7.29 2.46 19.61
CA GLU A 14 -6.39 1.32 19.86
C GLU A 14 -4.97 1.54 19.31
N ILE A 15 -4.78 2.57 18.46
CA ILE A 15 -3.47 2.87 17.86
C ILE A 15 -2.56 3.44 18.94
N LYS A 16 -1.46 2.73 19.20
CA LYS A 16 -0.37 3.17 20.06
C LYS A 16 0.84 3.54 19.21
N ILE A 17 1.58 4.54 19.67
CA ILE A 17 2.89 4.90 19.12
C ILE A 17 3.93 4.62 20.20
N GLY A 18 4.93 3.79 19.89
CA GLY A 18 5.94 3.41 20.86
C GLY A 18 7.09 2.63 20.25
N GLU A 19 7.99 2.17 21.12
CA GLU A 19 9.14 1.36 20.73
C GLU A 19 8.76 -0.12 20.62
N LEU A 20 9.06 -0.72 19.47
CA LEU A 20 9.03 -2.16 19.23
C LEU A 20 10.44 -2.67 18.88
N PRO A 21 10.72 -3.98 19.07
CA PRO A 21 11.96 -4.57 18.57
C PRO A 21 12.13 -4.35 17.07
N THR A 22 13.37 -4.16 16.63
CA THR A 22 13.70 -4.18 15.20
C THR A 22 13.28 -5.52 14.60
N PRO A 23 12.60 -5.53 13.44
CA PRO A 23 12.11 -6.77 12.85
C PRO A 23 13.27 -7.69 12.47
N VAL A 24 13.06 -8.98 12.71
CA VAL A 24 13.95 -10.04 12.25
C VAL A 24 13.82 -10.13 10.74
N VAL A 25 14.95 -10.25 10.05
CA VAL A 25 15.00 -10.38 8.59
C VAL A 25 15.21 -11.85 8.29
N GLY A 26 14.19 -12.49 7.72
CA GLY A 26 14.30 -13.86 7.22
C GLY A 26 15.14 -13.93 5.94
N ASP A 27 15.45 -15.15 5.49
CA ASP A 27 16.31 -15.37 4.33
C ASP A 27 15.75 -14.75 3.03
N ILE A 28 14.43 -14.60 2.93
CA ILE A 28 13.73 -14.03 1.76
C ILE A 28 13.25 -12.58 1.99
N ASP A 29 13.59 -11.98 3.14
CA ASP A 29 13.12 -10.64 3.50
C ASP A 29 14.18 -9.58 3.21
N VAL A 30 13.70 -8.37 2.99
CA VAL A 30 14.50 -7.16 2.84
C VAL A 30 14.13 -6.20 3.97
N LEU A 31 15.13 -5.70 4.70
CA LEU A 31 14.94 -4.68 5.72
C LEU A 31 14.98 -3.30 5.07
N VAL A 32 13.87 -2.60 5.14
CA VAL A 32 13.73 -1.26 4.59
C VAL A 32 13.64 -0.25 5.74
N LYS A 33 14.44 0.81 5.67
CA LYS A 33 14.23 2.04 6.43
C LYS A 33 13.15 2.83 5.74
N ILE A 34 12.06 3.05 6.45
CA ILE A 34 10.86 3.67 5.91
C ILE A 34 11.00 5.18 5.96
N ASP A 35 10.83 5.83 4.82
CA ASP A 35 10.89 7.29 4.68
C ASP A 35 9.48 7.88 4.70
N TYR A 36 8.53 7.28 3.97
CA TYR A 36 7.12 7.65 4.00
C TYR A 36 6.18 6.44 3.97
N VAL A 37 5.00 6.62 4.55
CA VAL A 37 3.87 5.71 4.46
C VAL A 37 2.63 6.47 4.00
N SER A 38 1.69 5.77 3.35
CA SER A 38 0.36 6.32 3.10
C SER A 38 -0.67 5.72 4.06
N VAL A 39 -1.75 6.46 4.28
CA VAL A 39 -2.92 5.99 5.02
C VAL A 39 -4.05 5.74 4.01
N ASN A 40 -4.47 4.48 3.92
CA ASN A 40 -5.51 4.04 3.02
C ASN A 40 -6.79 3.70 3.79
N HIS A 41 -7.93 3.78 3.12
CA HIS A 41 -9.21 3.44 3.76
C HIS A 41 -9.25 1.98 4.27
N VAL A 42 -8.57 1.07 3.56
CA VAL A 42 -8.43 -0.34 3.97
C VAL A 42 -7.74 -0.51 5.32
N ASP A 43 -6.83 0.39 5.69
CA ASP A 43 -6.12 0.34 6.97
C ASP A 43 -7.12 0.44 8.15
N THR A 44 -8.20 1.21 7.95
CA THR A 44 -9.24 1.37 8.97
C THR A 44 -10.00 0.08 9.21
N PHE A 45 -10.26 -0.68 8.16
CA PHE A 45 -11.00 -1.94 8.25
C PHE A 45 -10.13 -3.05 8.85
N VAL A 46 -8.86 -3.13 8.45
CA VAL A 46 -7.90 -4.07 9.03
C VAL A 46 -7.74 -3.77 10.53
N ARG A 47 -7.44 -2.53 10.91
CA ARG A 47 -7.33 -2.10 12.32
C ARG A 47 -8.60 -2.40 13.12
N ALA A 48 -9.78 -2.19 12.52
CA ALA A 48 -11.07 -2.46 13.17
C ALA A 48 -11.43 -3.95 13.25
N GLY A 49 -10.70 -4.84 12.59
CA GLY A 49 -11.08 -6.25 12.47
C GLY A 49 -12.25 -6.49 11.50
N GLY A 50 -12.58 -5.51 10.65
CA GLY A 50 -13.62 -5.63 9.61
C GLY A 50 -13.19 -6.44 8.39
N PHE A 51 -11.88 -6.67 8.21
CA PHE A 51 -11.35 -7.71 7.32
C PHE A 51 -10.64 -8.77 8.15
N GLU A 52 -11.07 -10.02 7.98
CA GLU A 52 -10.41 -11.16 8.59
C GLU A 52 -8.96 -11.22 8.11
N THR A 53 -8.04 -10.93 9.02
CA THR A 53 -6.61 -10.84 8.76
C THR A 53 -5.90 -11.59 9.87
N SER A 54 -5.04 -12.54 9.51
CA SER A 54 -4.18 -13.19 10.50
C SER A 54 -3.22 -12.16 11.09
N MET A 55 -3.35 -11.87 12.38
CA MET A 55 -2.54 -10.90 13.10
C MET A 55 -1.85 -11.56 14.30
N LYS A 56 -0.58 -11.20 14.50
CA LYS A 56 0.14 -11.43 15.75
C LYS A 56 0.33 -10.08 16.42
N PHE A 57 -0.11 -9.95 17.66
CA PHE A 57 0.02 -8.72 18.43
C PHE A 57 1.37 -8.66 19.19
N PRO A 58 2.00 -7.48 19.33
CA PRO A 58 1.59 -6.20 18.76
C PRO A 58 1.70 -6.19 17.23
N PHE A 59 0.67 -5.65 16.57
CA PHE A 59 0.56 -5.62 15.11
C PHE A 59 0.80 -4.20 14.59
N VAL A 60 1.85 -4.01 13.80
CA VAL A 60 2.12 -2.73 13.12
C VAL A 60 1.07 -2.53 12.03
N ILE A 61 0.51 -1.32 11.93
CA ILE A 61 -0.53 -0.99 10.93
C ILE A 61 0.06 -0.43 9.64
N GLY A 62 -0.80 -0.20 8.62
CA GLY A 62 -0.42 0.42 7.35
C GLY A 62 0.10 -0.59 6.32
N ARG A 63 -0.17 -0.35 5.05
CA ARG A 63 0.13 -1.29 3.95
C ARG A 63 1.20 -0.82 2.99
N ASP A 64 1.35 0.49 2.87
CA ASP A 64 2.15 1.09 1.81
C ASP A 64 3.29 1.89 2.40
N ALA A 65 4.48 1.67 1.86
CA ALA A 65 5.68 2.39 2.25
C ALA A 65 6.61 2.58 1.07
N VAL A 66 7.42 3.64 1.17
CA VAL A 66 8.58 3.92 0.35
C VAL A 66 9.75 4.14 1.28
N GLY A 67 10.92 3.67 0.88
CA GLY A 67 12.10 3.82 1.68
C GLY A 67 13.34 3.23 1.05
N THR A 68 14.37 3.04 1.88
CA THR A 68 15.69 2.61 1.43
C THR A 68 16.06 1.26 2.03
N VAL A 69 16.59 0.35 1.21
CA VAL A 69 17.09 -0.96 1.66
C VAL A 69 18.31 -0.80 2.57
N THR A 70 18.26 -1.37 3.76
CA THR A 70 19.34 -1.34 4.75
C THR A 70 20.00 -2.70 4.99
N ARG A 71 19.28 -3.80 4.74
CA ARG A 71 19.78 -5.17 4.89
C ARG A 71 18.96 -6.10 4.01
N ILE A 72 19.57 -7.18 3.54
CA ILE A 72 18.92 -8.23 2.74
C ILE A 72 19.13 -9.60 3.40
N GLY A 73 18.16 -10.49 3.27
CA GLY A 73 18.29 -11.90 3.62
C GLY A 73 19.19 -12.65 2.65
N ASN A 74 19.66 -13.83 3.05
CA ASN A 74 20.66 -14.61 2.29
C ASN A 74 20.16 -15.10 0.91
N SER A 75 18.85 -15.23 0.74
CA SER A 75 18.22 -15.72 -0.49
C SER A 75 17.68 -14.58 -1.36
N VAL A 76 17.85 -13.33 -0.95
CA VAL A 76 17.43 -12.15 -1.74
C VAL A 76 18.44 -11.91 -2.87
N THR A 77 17.93 -11.70 -4.08
CA THR A 77 18.75 -11.51 -5.30
C THR A 77 18.36 -10.28 -6.11
N ARG A 78 17.16 -9.72 -5.90
CA ARG A 78 16.58 -8.61 -6.68
C ARG A 78 16.94 -7.22 -6.14
N PHE A 79 17.50 -7.13 -4.93
CA PHE A 79 17.75 -5.87 -4.23
C PHE A 79 19.15 -5.83 -3.61
N ASN A 80 19.71 -4.63 -3.55
CA ASN A 80 20.96 -4.32 -2.86
C ASN A 80 20.71 -3.29 -1.75
N VAL A 81 21.59 -3.26 -0.76
CA VAL A 81 21.61 -2.17 0.23
C VAL A 81 21.79 -0.83 -0.48
N GLY A 82 20.96 0.15 -0.12
CA GLY A 82 20.89 1.47 -0.77
C GLY A 82 19.87 1.58 -1.89
N ASP A 83 19.23 0.49 -2.35
CA ASP A 83 18.13 0.60 -3.31
C ASP A 83 16.94 1.38 -2.71
N HIS A 84 16.38 2.31 -3.49
CA HIS A 84 15.09 2.93 -3.20
C HIS A 84 13.95 2.02 -3.65
N VAL A 85 13.00 1.77 -2.75
CA VAL A 85 12.00 0.72 -2.90
C VAL A 85 10.65 1.16 -2.37
N TRP A 86 9.58 0.51 -2.84
CA TRP A 86 8.24 0.65 -2.32
C TRP A 86 7.51 -0.68 -2.18
N THR A 87 6.46 -0.68 -1.37
CA THR A 87 5.46 -1.73 -1.25
C THR A 87 4.07 -1.11 -1.05
N ASN A 88 3.02 -1.83 -1.43
CA ASN A 88 1.63 -1.50 -1.12
C ASN A 88 0.84 -2.73 -0.60
N SER A 89 1.57 -3.72 -0.10
CA SER A 89 1.05 -5.07 0.12
C SER A 89 1.44 -5.64 1.48
N MET A 90 1.62 -4.79 2.48
CA MET A 90 1.89 -5.21 3.86
C MET A 90 0.63 -5.18 4.72
N GLY A 91 0.72 -5.56 6.00
CA GLY A 91 -0.41 -5.52 6.92
C GLY A 91 -1.53 -6.52 6.63
N TYR A 92 -1.23 -7.64 5.97
CA TYR A 92 -2.14 -8.76 5.77
C TYR A 92 -1.40 -10.09 5.62
N ASP A 93 -2.13 -11.21 5.66
CA ASP A 93 -1.57 -12.57 5.48
C ASP A 93 -0.44 -12.88 6.47
N GLY A 94 -0.67 -12.58 7.76
CA GLY A 94 0.30 -12.80 8.84
C GLY A 94 1.48 -11.83 8.89
N ARG A 95 1.59 -10.90 7.93
CA ARG A 95 2.66 -9.90 7.89
C ARG A 95 2.26 -8.64 8.64
N ASN A 96 3.21 -8.12 9.41
CA ASN A 96 3.09 -6.80 10.00
C ASN A 96 2.92 -5.72 8.91
N GLY A 97 2.32 -4.60 9.28
CA GLY A 97 2.28 -3.39 8.47
C GLY A 97 3.62 -2.66 8.42
N VAL A 98 3.59 -1.44 7.90
CA VAL A 98 4.77 -0.64 7.58
C VAL A 98 4.79 0.75 8.22
N ALA A 99 3.81 1.08 9.06
CA ALA A 99 3.83 2.32 9.86
C ALA A 99 4.86 2.25 11.00
N SER A 100 6.13 2.14 10.65
CA SER A 100 7.28 1.97 11.53
C SER A 100 8.55 2.51 10.88
N GLU A 101 9.60 2.78 11.66
CA GLU A 101 10.89 3.25 11.12
C GLU A 101 11.62 2.20 10.27
N LEU A 102 11.41 0.91 10.56
CA LEU A 102 11.94 -0.21 9.81
C LEU A 102 10.84 -1.24 9.55
N ALA A 103 10.90 -1.90 8.40
CA ALA A 103 10.04 -3.05 8.09
C ALA A 103 10.82 -4.14 7.39
N ALA A 104 10.60 -5.40 7.79
CA ALA A 104 11.04 -6.56 7.03
C ALA A 104 9.95 -6.92 6.01
N ILE A 105 10.29 -6.82 4.73
CA ILE A 105 9.34 -7.00 3.62
C ILE A 105 9.83 -8.17 2.76
N PRO A 106 8.99 -9.18 2.47
CA PRO A 106 9.37 -10.26 1.57
C PRO A 106 9.78 -9.72 0.20
N GLU A 107 10.85 -10.25 -0.37
CA GLU A 107 11.37 -9.82 -1.67
C GLU A 107 10.27 -9.80 -2.76
N SER A 108 9.38 -10.78 -2.76
CA SER A 108 8.25 -10.91 -3.70
C SER A 108 7.17 -9.81 -3.57
N ARG A 109 7.26 -8.99 -2.52
CA ARG A 109 6.31 -7.93 -2.16
C ARG A 109 6.95 -6.55 -2.13
N LEU A 110 8.21 -6.46 -2.58
CA LEU A 110 8.98 -5.24 -2.71
C LEU A 110 9.26 -4.96 -4.18
N PHE A 111 9.31 -3.67 -4.52
CA PHE A 111 9.53 -3.18 -5.88
C PHE A 111 10.49 -2.00 -5.84
N LYS A 112 11.30 -1.82 -6.90
CA LYS A 112 12.16 -0.63 -7.02
C LYS A 112 11.30 0.61 -7.24
N ALA A 113 11.64 1.70 -6.55
CA ALA A 113 11.02 2.99 -6.77
C ALA A 113 11.53 3.61 -8.09
N PRO A 114 10.63 4.18 -8.92
CA PRO A 114 11.06 5.01 -10.03
C PRO A 114 11.63 6.34 -9.50
N ASP A 115 12.39 7.04 -10.35
CA ASP A 115 12.94 8.37 -10.03
C ASP A 115 11.84 9.44 -10.13
N VAL A 116 11.07 9.56 -9.05
CA VAL A 116 9.98 10.52 -8.85
C VAL A 116 9.92 10.93 -7.38
N ASP A 117 9.18 12.00 -7.07
CA ASP A 117 8.94 12.41 -5.70
C ASP A 117 8.29 11.30 -4.86
N GLU A 118 8.88 10.98 -3.71
CA GLU A 118 8.47 9.85 -2.87
C GLU A 118 7.08 10.04 -2.26
N VAL A 119 6.70 11.28 -1.94
CA VAL A 119 5.38 11.61 -1.39
C VAL A 119 4.30 11.43 -2.47
N GLN A 120 4.56 11.92 -3.67
CA GLN A 120 3.66 11.68 -4.82
C GLN A 120 3.58 10.21 -5.19
N LEU A 121 4.71 9.49 -5.13
CA LEU A 121 4.75 8.05 -5.35
C LEU A 121 3.80 7.36 -4.38
N ILE A 122 4.07 7.47 -3.07
CA ILE A 122 3.31 6.73 -2.05
C ILE A 122 1.82 7.11 -2.06
N ALA A 123 1.51 8.39 -2.27
CA ALA A 123 0.13 8.84 -2.38
C ALA A 123 -0.62 8.20 -3.56
N SER A 124 0.08 7.74 -4.60
CA SER A 124 -0.55 7.15 -5.79
C SER A 124 -0.67 5.63 -5.79
N LEU A 125 0.13 4.91 -4.99
CA LEU A 125 0.37 3.47 -5.18
C LEU A 125 -0.90 2.62 -5.00
N HIS A 126 -1.59 2.74 -3.87
CA HIS A 126 -2.71 1.87 -3.56
C HIS A 126 -3.84 1.99 -4.58
N SER A 127 -4.29 3.22 -4.79
CA SER A 127 -5.42 3.55 -5.63
C SER A 127 -5.13 3.20 -7.10
N SER A 128 -3.90 3.44 -7.55
CA SER A 128 -3.47 3.11 -8.92
C SER A 128 -3.34 1.61 -9.12
N ALA A 129 -2.81 0.86 -8.14
CA ALA A 129 -2.72 -0.59 -8.22
C ALA A 129 -4.11 -1.24 -8.26
N THR A 130 -5.05 -0.80 -7.40
CA THR A 130 -6.43 -1.27 -7.46
C THR A 130 -7.06 -0.98 -8.81
N ALA A 131 -6.91 0.24 -9.32
CA ALA A 131 -7.46 0.62 -10.62
C ALA A 131 -6.88 -0.21 -11.78
N ALA A 132 -5.55 -0.42 -11.78
CA ALA A 132 -4.88 -1.22 -12.80
C ALA A 132 -5.35 -2.68 -12.80
N ILE A 133 -5.44 -3.32 -11.62
CA ILE A 133 -5.91 -4.71 -11.47
C ILE A 133 -7.36 -4.84 -11.98
N VAL A 134 -8.24 -3.93 -11.56
CA VAL A 134 -9.65 -3.98 -11.98
C VAL A 134 -9.78 -3.83 -13.50
N LEU A 135 -9.08 -2.86 -14.08
CA LEU A 135 -9.17 -2.60 -15.52
C LEU A 135 -8.55 -3.72 -16.36
N HIS A 136 -7.35 -4.17 -16.01
CA HIS A 136 -6.59 -5.10 -16.85
C HIS A 136 -6.89 -6.56 -16.52
N ASP A 137 -6.85 -6.95 -15.25
CA ASP A 137 -6.91 -8.35 -14.85
C ASP A 137 -8.34 -8.84 -14.65
N VAL A 138 -9.23 -7.97 -14.16
CA VAL A 138 -10.64 -8.33 -13.92
C VAL A 138 -11.50 -8.07 -15.16
N PHE A 139 -11.42 -6.87 -15.75
CA PHE A 139 -12.27 -6.51 -16.89
C PHE A 139 -11.65 -6.82 -18.25
N GLY A 140 -10.32 -6.97 -18.35
CA GLY A 140 -9.66 -7.20 -19.63
C GLY A 140 -10.00 -6.13 -20.67
N ILE A 141 -9.92 -4.85 -20.27
CA ILE A 141 -10.44 -3.73 -21.06
C ILE A 141 -9.84 -3.67 -22.48
N LYS A 142 -10.66 -3.20 -23.43
CA LYS A 142 -10.29 -2.98 -24.84
C LYS A 142 -10.60 -1.54 -25.24
N ARG A 143 -9.75 -0.96 -26.08
CA ARG A 143 -9.94 0.41 -26.62
C ARG A 143 -11.36 0.61 -27.19
N ASN A 144 -11.84 1.85 -27.14
CA ASN A 144 -13.13 2.31 -27.67
C ASN A 144 -14.37 1.64 -27.03
N LYS A 145 -14.23 1.05 -25.84
CA LYS A 145 -15.36 0.56 -25.04
C LYS A 145 -15.83 1.61 -24.04
N ASN A 146 -17.10 1.50 -23.64
CA ASN A 146 -17.68 2.38 -22.62
C ASN A 146 -17.46 1.78 -21.23
N ILE A 147 -17.20 2.64 -20.24
CA ILE A 147 -17.10 2.27 -18.82
C ILE A 147 -17.85 3.30 -17.98
N LEU A 148 -18.62 2.82 -17.01
CA LEU A 148 -19.19 3.63 -15.93
C LEU A 148 -18.31 3.49 -14.69
N ILE A 149 -17.84 4.61 -14.15
CA ILE A 149 -17.07 4.66 -12.90
C ILE A 149 -17.90 5.38 -11.85
N GLU A 150 -18.36 4.65 -10.85
CA GLU A 150 -19.07 5.22 -9.71
C GLU A 150 -18.09 5.75 -8.66
N GLY A 151 -18.37 6.93 -8.10
CA GLY A 151 -17.51 7.55 -7.09
C GLY A 151 -16.17 8.06 -7.64
N ALA A 152 -16.17 8.64 -8.85
CA ALA A 152 -14.96 9.11 -9.52
C ALA A 152 -14.16 10.19 -8.75
N GLY A 153 -14.82 11.00 -7.93
CA GLY A 153 -14.18 11.98 -7.04
C GLY A 153 -13.37 11.35 -5.90
N GLY A 154 -13.54 10.06 -5.62
CA GLY A 154 -12.74 9.34 -4.64
C GLY A 154 -11.34 8.99 -5.14
N HIS A 155 -10.46 8.62 -4.22
CA HIS A 155 -9.05 8.36 -4.54
C HIS A 155 -8.86 7.24 -5.59
N VAL A 156 -9.54 6.10 -5.44
CA VAL A 156 -9.53 5.01 -6.44
C VAL A 156 -10.26 5.42 -7.72
N GLY A 157 -11.39 6.10 -7.59
CA GLY A 157 -12.19 6.57 -8.73
C GLY A 157 -11.41 7.48 -9.66
N THR A 158 -10.63 8.41 -9.11
CA THR A 158 -9.77 9.31 -9.90
C THR A 158 -8.73 8.54 -10.69
N LYS A 159 -8.12 7.49 -10.10
CA LYS A 159 -7.17 6.62 -10.81
C LYS A 159 -7.83 5.76 -11.87
N LEU A 160 -9.02 5.23 -11.60
CA LEU A 160 -9.81 4.52 -12.62
C LEU A 160 -10.12 5.42 -13.82
N VAL A 161 -10.49 6.68 -13.59
CA VAL A 161 -10.75 7.65 -14.69
C VAL A 161 -9.49 7.88 -15.51
N GLN A 162 -8.36 8.18 -14.86
CA GLN A 162 -7.09 8.46 -15.53
C GLN A 162 -6.62 7.26 -16.36
N LEU A 163 -6.56 6.07 -15.76
CA LEU A 163 -6.10 4.85 -16.45
C LEU A 163 -7.07 4.39 -17.55
N SER A 164 -8.38 4.57 -17.36
CA SER A 164 -9.39 4.28 -18.39
C SER A 164 -9.23 5.19 -19.61
N LYS A 165 -8.99 6.50 -19.40
CA LYS A 165 -8.74 7.45 -20.49
C LYS A 165 -7.46 7.13 -21.23
N LEU A 166 -6.37 6.84 -20.52
CA LEU A 166 -5.10 6.42 -21.14
C LEU A 166 -5.25 5.12 -21.95
N SER A 167 -6.15 4.24 -21.52
CA SER A 167 -6.47 2.98 -22.22
C SER A 167 -7.44 3.16 -23.40
N GLY A 168 -7.84 4.41 -23.72
CA GLY A 168 -8.72 4.71 -24.84
C GLY A 168 -10.19 4.33 -24.63
N LEU A 169 -10.66 4.32 -23.38
CA LEU A 169 -12.07 4.08 -23.06
C LEU A 169 -12.91 5.37 -23.12
N ASN A 170 -14.19 5.19 -23.42
CA ASN A 170 -15.22 6.21 -23.25
C ASN A 170 -15.73 6.15 -21.80
N VAL A 171 -15.40 7.16 -21.00
CA VAL A 171 -15.64 7.17 -19.56
C VAL A 171 -16.86 8.01 -19.22
N THR A 172 -17.81 7.42 -18.52
CA THR A 172 -18.92 8.08 -17.82
C THR A 172 -18.72 7.93 -16.32
N THR A 173 -19.01 8.95 -15.53
CA THR A 173 -18.75 8.94 -14.09
C THR A 173 -19.95 9.38 -13.26
N THR A 174 -20.06 8.87 -12.04
CA THR A 174 -20.86 9.48 -10.98
C THR A 174 -19.94 9.94 -9.85
N SER A 175 -20.31 11.00 -9.11
CA SER A 175 -19.57 11.50 -7.95
C SER A 175 -20.52 12.27 -7.04
N ASN A 176 -20.13 12.46 -5.78
CA ASN A 176 -20.86 13.36 -4.90
C ASN A 176 -20.52 14.81 -5.28
N ALA A 177 -21.48 15.73 -5.18
CA ALA A 177 -21.23 17.15 -5.46
C ALA A 177 -20.08 17.73 -4.61
N ARG A 178 -19.96 17.28 -3.35
CA ARG A 178 -18.92 17.73 -2.42
C ARG A 178 -17.50 17.31 -2.81
N ASP A 179 -17.34 16.36 -3.73
CA ASP A 179 -16.02 15.87 -4.14
C ASP A 179 -15.30 16.88 -5.07
N PHE A 180 -15.98 17.97 -5.45
CA PHE A 180 -15.46 19.05 -6.31
C PHE A 180 -15.28 20.39 -5.58
N GLU A 181 -15.51 20.42 -4.27
CA GLU A 181 -15.27 21.57 -3.38
C GLU A 181 -13.88 21.47 -2.74
#